data_AF-A0A6N7A8E5-F1
#
_entry.id   AF-A0A6N7A8E5-F1
#
_cell.length_a   1.000
_cell.length_b   1.000
_cell.length_c   1.000
_cell.angle_alpha   90.00
_cell.angle_beta   90.00
_cell.angle_gamma   90.00
#
_symmetry.space_group_name_H-M   'P 1'
#
loop_
_entity.id
_entity.type
_entity.pdbx_description
1 polymer ?
#
loop_
_entity_poly.entity_id
_entity_poly.type
_entity_poly.pdbx_seq_one_letter_code
_entity_poly.pdbx_strand_id
1 'polypeptide(L)' 'MYVGVLFIQVGTIVWYGTLAQVVYWFFLFIGFNLFIRANEEPYLRKTFGAAYEQYCRDVPRWLPRVRSSRR' A
#
# COMPACT_ATOMS: atom_id res chain seq x y z
N MET A 1 -0.79 6.65 -3.74
CA MET A 1 -1.07 6.11 -5.09
C MET A 1 -1.46 4.63 -5.04
N TYR A 2 -0.59 3.72 -4.58
CA TYR A 2 -0.80 2.26 -4.65
C TYR A 2 -2.12 1.75 -4.07
N VAL A 3 -2.50 2.22 -2.88
CA VAL A 3 -3.77 1.85 -2.25
C VAL A 3 -4.96 2.16 -3.17
N GLY A 4 -4.96 3.32 -3.83
CA GLY A 4 -6.00 3.70 -4.79
C GLY A 4 -6.05 2.78 -6.01
N VAL A 5 -4.88 2.41 -6.57
CA VAL A 5 -4.80 1.46 -7.69
C VAL A 5 -5.38 0.10 -7.29
N LEU A 6 -5.05 -0.39 -6.09
CA LEU A 6 -5.60 -1.63 -5.56
C LEU A 6 -7.12 -1.54 -5.37
N PHE A 7 -7.64 -0.43 -4.86
CA PHE A 7 -9.08 -0.20 -4.70
C PHE A 7 -9.82 -0.16 -6.04
N ILE A 8 -9.27 0.54 -7.04
CA ILE A 8 -9.83 0.55 -8.39
C ILE A 8 -9.90 -0.87 -8.94
N GLN A 9 -8.82 -1.65 -8.78
CA GLN A 9 -8.79 -3.04 -9.22
C GLN A 9 -9.79 -3.91 -8.45
N VAL A 10 -10.01 -3.70 -7.15
CA VAL A 10 -11.12 -4.34 -6.42
C VAL A 10 -12.47 -4.01 -7.05
N GLY A 11 -12.71 -2.75 -7.43
CA GLY A 11 -13.92 -2.36 -8.16
C GLY A 11 -14.13 -3.17 -9.44
N THR A 12 -13.07 -3.41 -10.21
CA THR A 12 -13.16 -4.26 -11.41
C THR A 12 -13.43 -5.73 -11.10
N ILE A 13 -12.92 -6.25 -9.97
CA ILE A 13 -13.24 -7.60 -9.50
C ILE A 13 -14.72 -7.69 -9.13
N VAL A 14 -15.25 -6.68 -8.45
CA VAL A 14 -16.69 -6.64 -8.09
C VAL A 14 -17.58 -6.57 -9.34
N TRP A 15 -17.15 -5.83 -10.36
CA TRP A 15 -17.93 -5.66 -11.59
C TRP A 15 -17.94 -6.90 -12.50
N TYR A 16 -16.79 -7.55 -12.68
CA TYR A 16 -16.65 -8.67 -13.62
C TYR A 16 -16.60 -10.05 -12.93
N GLY A 17 -16.19 -10.14 -11.67
CA GLY A 17 -16.29 -11.34 -10.85
C GLY A 17 -15.35 -12.51 -11.21
N THR A 18 -14.29 -12.29 -11.99
CA THR A 18 -13.47 -13.41 -12.49
C THR A 18 -12.32 -13.80 -11.56
N LEU A 19 -12.02 -15.10 -11.47
CA LEU A 19 -10.88 -15.61 -10.67
C LEU A 19 -9.53 -15.06 -11.16
N ALA A 20 -9.37 -14.87 -12.47
CA ALA A 20 -8.16 -14.32 -13.06
C ALA A 20 -7.83 -12.91 -12.52
N GLN A 21 -8.84 -12.06 -12.31
CA GLN A 21 -8.64 -10.72 -11.75
C GLN A 21 -8.22 -10.77 -10.27
N VAL A 22 -8.75 -11.72 -9.49
CA VAL A 22 -8.34 -11.91 -8.10
C VAL A 22 -6.87 -12.33 -8.02
N VAL A 23 -6.47 -13.29 -8.85
CA VAL A 23 -5.08 -13.73 -8.95
C VAL A 23 -4.18 -12.58 -9.38
N TYR A 24 -4.60 -11.82 -10.40
CA TYR A 24 -3.87 -10.63 -10.85
C TYR A 24 -3.72 -9.60 -9.74
N TRP A 25 -4.79 -9.28 -9.01
CA TRP A 25 -4.76 -8.33 -7.89
C TRP A 25 -3.78 -8.76 -6.80
N PHE A 26 -3.73 -10.06 -6.49
CA PHE A 26 -2.79 -10.61 -5.51
C PHE A 26 -1.33 -10.43 -5.94
N PHE A 27 -1.01 -10.76 -7.20
CA PHE A 27 0.33 -10.53 -7.75
C PHE A 27 0.69 -9.04 -7.81
N LEU A 28 -0.28 -8.17 -8.17
CA LEU A 28 -0.09 -6.73 -8.18
C LEU A 28 0.25 -6.20 -6.77
N PHE A 29 -0.46 -6.67 -5.74
CA PHE A 29 -0.18 -6.34 -4.35
C PHE A 29 1.23 -6.76 -3.92
N ILE A 30 1.65 -7.98 -4.27
CA ILE A 30 3.01 -8.45 -3.98
C ILE A 30 4.04 -7.59 -4.71
N GLY A 31 3.83 -7.31 -6.00
CA GLY A 31 4.70 -6.47 -6.82
C GLY A 31 4.91 -5.09 -6.21
N PHE A 32 3.83 -4.43 -5.76
CA PHE A 32 3.95 -3.14 -5.06
C PHE A 32 4.68 -3.26 -3.72
N ASN A 33 4.42 -4.30 -2.92
CA ASN A 33 5.15 -4.49 -1.66
C ASN A 33 6.66 -4.64 -1.89
N LEU A 34 7.06 -5.40 -2.91
CA LEU A 34 8.45 -5.58 -3.28
C LEU A 34 9.06 -4.27 -3.81
N PHE A 35 8.37 -3.59 -4.72
CA PHE A 35 8.85 -2.34 -5.31
C PHE A 35 9.07 -1.24 -4.26
N ILE A 36 8.09 -1.06 -3.37
CA ILE A 36 8.17 -0.09 -2.26
C ILE A 36 9.40 -0.39 -1.41
N ARG A 37 9.57 -1.64 -0.95
CA ARG A 37 10.69 -2.03 -0.08
C ARG A 37 12.06 -1.95 -0.75
N ALA A 38 12.14 -2.26 -2.05
CA ALA A 38 13.41 -2.35 -2.76
C ALA A 38 13.89 -0.99 -3.30
N ASN A 39 12.98 -0.11 -3.68
CA ASN A 39 13.32 1.14 -4.36
C ASN A 39 12.88 2.37 -3.57
N GLU A 40 11.59 2.50 -3.26
CA GLU A 40 11.06 3.72 -2.68
C GLU A 40 11.52 3.93 -1.23
N GLU A 41 11.35 2.96 -0.33
CA GLU A 41 11.73 3.14 1.08
C GLU A 41 13.25 3.38 1.23
N PRO A 42 14.14 2.67 0.53
CA PRO A 42 15.58 2.97 0.59
C PRO A 42 15.92 4.35 0.05
N TYR A 43 15.29 4.76 -1.06
CA TYR A 43 15.48 6.10 -1.62
C TYR A 43 15.00 7.18 -0.63
N LEU A 44 13.79 7.05 -0.09
CA LEU A 44 13.21 8.00 0.85
C LEU A 44 13.99 8.06 2.17
N ARG A 45 14.48 6.92 2.67
CA ARG A 45 15.39 6.89 3.83
C ARG A 45 16.69 7.63 3.57
N LYS A 46 17.29 7.47 2.38
CA LYS A 46 18.51 8.20 2.02
C LYS A 46 18.28 9.70 1.89
N THR A 47 17.14 10.12 1.32
CA THR A 47 16.83 11.53 1.07
C THR A 47 16.35 12.27 2.31
N PHE A 48 15.54 11.64 3.17
CA PHE A 48 14.86 12.31 4.30
C PHE A 48 15.29 11.79 5.69
N GLY A 49 15.99 10.67 5.78
CA GLY A 49 16.53 10.13 7.03
C GLY A 49 15.50 9.99 8.14
N ALA A 50 15.79 10.58 9.31
CA ALA A 50 14.99 10.48 10.52
C ALA A 50 13.54 10.98 10.35
N ALA A 51 13.30 11.98 9.49
CA ALA A 51 11.97 12.50 9.24
C ALA A 51 11.07 11.42 8.58
N TYR A 52 11.64 10.65 7.65
CA TYR A 52 10.92 9.54 7.02
C TYR A 52 10.69 8.37 7.98
N GLU A 53 11.64 8.08 8.86
CA GLU A 53 11.43 7.07 9.90
C GLU A 53 10.30 7.44 10.87
N GLN A 54 10.21 8.71 11.26
CA GLN A 54 9.11 9.21 12.07
C GLN A 54 7.78 9.11 11.33
N TYR A 55 7.72 9.55 10.07
CA TYR A 55 6.55 9.39 9.22
C TYR A 55 6.08 7.93 9.13
N CYS A 56 7.00 6.97 8.97
CA CYS A 56 6.67 5.54 8.91
C CYS A 56 6.12 4.99 10.24
N ARG A 57 6.48 5.59 11.38
CA ARG A 57 5.90 5.21 12.68
C ARG A 57 4.46 5.67 12.83
N ASP A 58 4.12 6.82 12.26
CA ASP A 58 2.81 7.45 12.37
C ASP A 58 1.83 6.96 11.30
N VAL A 59 2.32 6.74 10.07
CA VAL A 59 1.52 6.38 8.91
C VAL A 59 1.81 4.94 8.46
N PRO A 60 0.93 3.98 8.76
CA PRO A 60 1.06 2.62 8.24
C PRO A 60 0.91 2.57 6.72
N ARG A 61 1.56 1.59 6.07
CA ARG A 61 1.62 1.49 4.60
C ARG A 61 0.29 1.24 3.89
N TRP A 62 -0.54 0.34 4.42
CA TRP A 62 -1.69 -0.22 3.68
C TRP A 62 -3.05 0.11 4.28
N LEU A 63 -3.20 -0.08 5.60
CA LEU A 63 -4.45 0.17 6.31
C LEU A 63 -4.24 1.31 7.31
N PRO A 64 -5.07 2.37 7.28
CA PRO A 64 -4.97 3.46 8.25
C PRO A 64 -5.21 2.93 9.66
N ARG A 65 -4.48 3.46 10.65
CA ARG A 65 -4.79 3.18 12.05
C ARG A 65 -6.10 3.86 12.38
N VAL A 66 -7.15 3.06 12.62
CA VAL A 66 -8.40 3.58 13.19
C VAL A 66 -8.12 3.91 14.65
N ARG A 67 -7.76 5.15 14.94
CA ARG A 67 -7.61 5.61 16.32
C ARG A 67 -9.01 5.71 16.89
N SER A 68 -9.41 4.77 17.76
CA SER A 68 -10.61 4.97 18.56
C SER A 68 -10.39 6.22 19.39
N SER A 69 -11.11 7.30 19.13
CA SER A 69 -11.17 8.39 20.10
C SER A 69 -11.89 7.83 21.32
N ARG A 70 -11.15 7.28 22.29
CA ARG A 70 -11.68 7.21 23.65
C ARG A 70 -11.79 8.65 24.12
N ARG A 71 -13.01 9.18 24.07
CA ARG A 71 -13.42 10.31 24.90
C ARG A 71 -13.42 9.84 26.35
#